data_AF-A0A418LZA9-F1
#
_entry.id   AF-A0A418LZA9-F1
#
_cell.length_a   1.000
_cell.length_b   1.000
_cell.length_c   1.000
_cell.angle_alpha   90.00
_cell.angle_beta   90.00
_cell.angle_gamma   90.00
#
_symmetry.space_group_name_H-M   'P 1'
#
loop_
_entity.id
_entity.type
_entity.pdbx_description
1 polymer ?
#
loop_
_entity_poly.entity_id
_entity_poly.type
_entity_poly.pdbx_seq_one_letter_code
_entity_poly.pdbx_strand_id
1 'polypeptide(L)'
;MKRFIPTAIATSGLLVFAVACGPGGTPSTGSTNVTTTGSGLNQTGNNVSPSGSTNVTNNTVANGTTTLPVQLKPFQDTQGTGLAAQIPAGWTSSRINGGNYGGWKFVNPQDANQQVVLVKSACVGCYMVNGKPDPKQPIPEQNATGITLTNQGLTATYQFTKQGNPNTGWGLLTVTSNASGYGYIQVLLPASDLAVAQQILTSFHFSS
;
A
#
# COMPACT_ATOMS: atom_id res chain seq x y z
N MET A 1 26.80 47.41 -40.70
CA MET A 1 25.52 47.84 -40.09
C MET A 1 25.25 46.97 -38.87
N LYS A 2 25.31 47.55 -37.66
CA LYS A 2 25.14 46.83 -36.38
C LYS A 2 23.64 46.64 -36.10
N ARG A 3 23.20 45.41 -35.84
CA ARG A 3 21.82 45.07 -35.45
C ARG A 3 21.75 44.92 -33.94
N PHE A 4 20.85 45.68 -33.31
CA PHE A 4 20.48 45.53 -31.90
C PHE A 4 19.35 44.51 -31.79
N ILE A 5 19.48 43.54 -30.88
CA ILE A 5 18.41 42.61 -30.49
C ILE A 5 18.08 42.92 -29.03
N PRO A 6 16.86 43.38 -28.70
CA PRO A 6 16.41 43.43 -27.31
C PRO A 6 15.81 42.07 -26.94
N THR A 7 16.35 41.42 -25.90
CA THR A 7 15.74 40.21 -25.32
C THR A 7 15.04 40.57 -24.03
N ALA A 8 13.74 40.27 -23.99
CA ALA A 8 12.81 40.56 -22.91
C ALA A 8 13.13 39.74 -21.65
N ILE A 9 13.05 40.40 -20.49
CA ILE A 9 13.12 39.77 -19.17
C ILE A 9 11.71 39.22 -18.87
N ALA A 10 11.55 37.90 -18.89
CA ALA A 10 10.34 37.23 -18.43
C ALA A 10 10.38 37.11 -16.90
N THR A 11 9.66 37.98 -16.21
CA THR A 11 9.36 37.85 -14.78
C THR A 11 8.31 36.75 -14.58
N SER A 12 8.73 35.56 -14.18
CA SER A 12 7.83 34.50 -13.73
C SER A 12 7.38 34.79 -12.31
N GLY A 13 6.10 35.15 -12.18
CA GLY A 13 5.43 35.34 -10.90
C GLY A 13 5.32 34.02 -10.12
N LEU A 14 5.73 34.08 -8.85
CA LEU A 14 5.61 33.03 -7.86
C LEU A 14 4.16 33.00 -7.38
N LEU A 15 3.37 31.99 -7.79
CA LEU A 15 2.04 31.73 -7.23
C LEU A 15 2.18 30.78 -6.04
N VAL A 16 2.17 31.36 -4.84
CA VAL A 16 2.05 30.62 -3.57
C VAL A 16 0.56 30.42 -3.29
N PHE A 17 0.06 29.20 -3.44
CA PHE A 17 -1.25 28.84 -2.90
C PHE A 17 -1.07 28.23 -1.50
N ALA A 18 -1.32 29.06 -0.49
CA ALA A 18 -1.63 28.60 0.86
C ALA A 18 -3.10 28.18 0.90
N VAL A 19 -3.39 26.92 1.24
CA VAL A 19 -4.74 26.51 1.67
C VAL A 19 -4.71 26.25 3.16
N ALA A 20 -5.45 27.11 3.84
CA ALA A 20 -5.65 27.14 5.28
C ALA A 20 -6.58 26.02 5.74
N CYS A 21 -6.26 25.46 6.91
CA CYS A 21 -7.19 24.69 7.75
C CYS A 21 -8.35 25.58 8.24
N GLY A 22 -9.56 24.99 8.28
CA GLY A 22 -10.68 25.52 9.05
C GLY A 22 -11.74 24.43 9.32
N PRO A 23 -12.38 24.37 10.51
CA PRO A 23 -12.97 23.15 11.07
C PRO A 23 -14.52 23.16 11.16
N GLY A 24 -15.12 21.97 11.35
CA GLY A 24 -16.43 21.82 12.04
C GLY A 24 -17.42 20.83 11.43
N GLY A 25 -17.96 19.91 12.26
CA GLY A 25 -19.22 19.20 11.96
C GLY A 25 -19.33 17.73 12.40
N THR A 26 -19.63 17.52 13.69
CA THR A 26 -20.25 16.37 14.41
C THR A 26 -20.63 15.05 13.68
N PRO A 27 -20.37 13.86 14.27
CA PRO A 27 -21.02 12.61 13.87
C PRO A 27 -22.29 12.28 14.67
N SER A 28 -23.29 11.73 13.97
CA SER A 28 -24.55 11.22 14.52
C SER A 28 -24.42 9.80 15.08
N THR A 29 -25.13 9.57 16.18
CA THR A 29 -25.43 8.29 16.82
C THR A 29 -26.40 7.45 15.97
N GLY A 30 -26.10 6.16 15.82
CA GLY A 30 -27.00 5.17 15.24
C GLY A 30 -26.50 3.75 15.49
N SER A 31 -26.87 3.21 16.66
CA SER A 31 -26.60 1.83 17.09
C SER A 31 -27.69 0.91 16.54
N THR A 32 -27.31 -0.16 15.85
CA THR A 32 -28.22 -1.28 15.56
C THR A 32 -27.56 -2.59 15.94
N ASN A 33 -28.10 -3.19 17.01
CA ASN A 33 -27.88 -4.58 17.39
C ASN A 33 -28.31 -5.49 16.25
N VAL A 34 -27.48 -6.49 15.92
CA VAL A 34 -27.93 -7.68 15.18
C VAL A 34 -27.69 -8.91 16.04
N THR A 35 -28.82 -9.44 16.48
CA THR A 35 -29.04 -10.69 17.21
C THR A 35 -28.56 -11.88 16.37
N THR A 36 -27.72 -12.72 16.97
CA THR A 36 -27.39 -14.06 16.47
C THR A 36 -28.33 -15.06 17.12
N THR A 37 -29.09 -15.81 16.32
CA THR A 37 -29.89 -16.97 16.77
C THR A 37 -29.41 -18.19 16.00
N GLY A 38 -29.23 -19.29 16.72
CA GLY A 38 -28.41 -20.42 16.32
C GLY A 38 -29.12 -21.51 15.52
N SER A 39 -28.37 -22.57 15.25
CA SER A 39 -28.71 -24.01 15.28
C SER A 39 -27.50 -24.72 14.62
N GLY A 40 -26.76 -25.65 15.23
CA GLY A 40 -27.18 -26.71 16.13
C GLY A 40 -27.26 -28.01 15.32
N LEU A 41 -26.13 -28.69 15.08
CA LEU A 41 -26.13 -30.10 14.73
C LEU A 41 -24.98 -30.82 15.45
N ASN A 42 -25.43 -31.88 16.12
CA ASN A 42 -24.77 -32.76 17.05
C ASN A 42 -24.13 -33.91 16.27
N GLN A 43 -22.87 -34.27 16.53
CA GLN A 43 -22.38 -35.62 16.23
C GLN A 43 -21.18 -35.99 17.12
N THR A 44 -21.44 -36.99 17.95
CA THR A 44 -20.56 -37.75 18.84
C THR A 44 -19.65 -38.68 18.04
N GLY A 45 -18.40 -38.90 18.48
CA GLY A 45 -17.71 -40.15 18.16
C GLY A 45 -16.18 -40.12 18.05
N ASN A 46 -15.54 -40.54 19.14
CA ASN A 46 -14.31 -41.33 19.25
C ASN A 46 -12.91 -40.80 18.86
N ASN A 47 -12.09 -40.89 19.90
CA ASN A 47 -10.66 -40.73 20.03
C ASN A 47 -9.91 -41.98 19.50
N VAL A 48 -9.08 -41.86 18.45
CA VAL A 48 -7.97 -42.80 18.16
C VAL A 48 -6.87 -42.09 17.36
N SER A 49 -5.66 -41.99 17.91
CA SER A 49 -4.41 -41.95 17.13
C SER A 49 -3.85 -43.37 17.09
N PRO A 50 -3.30 -43.85 15.94
CA PRO A 50 -1.84 -43.80 15.79
C PRO A 50 -1.30 -43.66 14.35
N SER A 51 -0.06 -43.17 14.30
CA SER A 51 1.06 -43.57 13.41
C SER A 51 0.89 -43.69 11.88
N GLY A 52 1.62 -42.82 11.17
CA GLY A 52 2.45 -43.13 10.00
C GLY A 52 1.90 -44.02 8.89
N SER A 53 1.47 -43.40 7.79
CA SER A 53 1.67 -43.95 6.44
C SER A 53 1.55 -42.85 5.38
N THR A 54 2.53 -42.79 4.50
CA THR A 54 2.56 -41.99 3.26
C THR A 54 1.38 -42.33 2.36
N ASN A 55 0.44 -41.40 2.19
CA ASN A 55 -0.54 -41.44 1.12
C ASN A 55 -0.13 -40.48 0.01
N VAL A 56 0.38 -41.04 -1.08
CA VAL A 56 0.47 -40.37 -2.38
C VAL A 56 -0.94 -40.39 -2.97
N THR A 57 -1.68 -39.29 -2.79
CA THR A 57 -2.93 -39.09 -3.52
C THR A 57 -2.57 -38.51 -4.89
N ASN A 58 -2.60 -39.36 -5.92
CA ASN A 58 -2.65 -38.90 -7.31
C ASN A 58 -3.97 -38.15 -7.51
N ASN A 59 -3.93 -36.83 -7.41
CA ASN A 59 -5.05 -35.99 -7.82
C ASN A 59 -4.96 -35.77 -9.33
N THR A 60 -5.71 -36.56 -10.08
CA THR A 60 -6.15 -36.20 -11.42
C THR A 60 -7.16 -35.06 -11.27
N VAL A 61 -6.78 -33.83 -11.65
CA VAL A 61 -7.72 -32.72 -11.78
C VAL A 61 -7.43 -31.93 -13.06
N ALA A 62 -8.43 -31.97 -13.94
CA ALA A 62 -8.87 -31.06 -14.98
C ALA A 62 -7.86 -30.08 -15.63
N ASN A 63 -7.98 -30.01 -16.96
CA ASN A 63 -7.45 -28.99 -17.85
C ASN A 63 -8.02 -27.60 -17.50
N GLY A 64 -7.56 -27.02 -16.39
CA GLY A 64 -7.71 -25.62 -16.03
C GLY A 64 -6.38 -24.94 -16.27
N THR A 65 -6.40 -23.80 -16.95
CA THR A 65 -5.26 -22.88 -17.07
C THR A 65 -4.62 -22.72 -15.70
N THR A 66 -3.50 -23.40 -15.49
CA THR A 66 -2.78 -23.39 -14.23
C THR A 66 -2.06 -22.05 -14.18
N THR A 67 -2.71 -21.02 -13.62
CA THR A 67 -2.01 -19.80 -13.24
C THR A 67 -0.99 -20.20 -12.18
N LEU A 68 0.27 -20.26 -12.60
CA LEU A 68 1.37 -20.52 -11.68
C LEU A 68 1.31 -19.49 -10.55
N PRO A 69 1.47 -19.91 -9.29
CA PRO A 69 1.42 -18.98 -8.16
C PRO A 69 2.49 -17.90 -8.34
N VAL A 70 2.11 -16.64 -8.10
CA VAL A 70 3.04 -15.50 -8.17
C VAL A 70 4.15 -15.73 -7.14
N GLN A 71 5.37 -15.99 -7.62
CA GLN A 71 6.53 -16.16 -6.74
C GLN A 71 6.99 -14.80 -6.23
N LEU A 72 7.04 -14.62 -4.91
CA LEU A 72 7.56 -13.41 -4.28
C LEU A 72 9.05 -13.60 -3.90
N LYS A 73 9.85 -12.54 -4.05
CA LYS A 73 11.25 -12.46 -3.63
C LYS A 73 11.44 -11.33 -2.62
N PRO A 74 12.31 -11.46 -1.61
CA PRO A 74 12.63 -10.36 -0.72
C PRO A 74 13.32 -9.23 -1.50
N PHE A 75 12.94 -8.00 -1.18
CA PHE A 75 13.60 -6.77 -1.59
C PHE A 75 13.94 -5.96 -0.33
N GLN A 76 15.17 -5.44 -0.30
CA GLN A 76 15.63 -4.52 0.73
C GLN A 76 16.44 -3.41 0.06
N ASP A 77 16.05 -2.17 0.30
CA ASP A 77 16.81 -1.03 -0.19
C ASP A 77 18.10 -0.86 0.61
N THR A 78 19.23 -1.18 -0.01
CA THR A 78 20.57 -1.03 0.57
C THR A 78 21.10 0.40 0.48
N GLN A 79 20.35 1.32 -0.15
CA GLN A 79 20.77 2.70 -0.40
C GLN A 79 20.22 3.72 0.62
N GLY A 80 19.78 3.25 1.79
CA GLY A 80 19.53 4.10 2.96
C GLY A 80 18.08 4.58 3.15
N THR A 81 17.11 4.12 2.35
CA THR A 81 15.70 4.38 2.70
C THR A 81 15.20 3.46 3.82
N GLY A 82 15.80 2.28 4.01
CA GLY A 82 15.32 1.31 5.01
C GLY A 82 13.97 0.69 4.66
N LEU A 83 13.57 0.76 3.39
CA LEU A 83 12.38 0.11 2.85
C LEU A 83 12.71 -1.35 2.53
N ALA A 84 11.86 -2.26 2.98
CA ALA A 84 11.91 -3.67 2.60
C ALA A 84 10.50 -4.22 2.38
N ALA A 85 10.33 -5.17 1.46
CA ALA A 85 9.11 -5.92 1.24
C ALA A 85 9.39 -7.17 0.40
N GLN A 86 8.43 -8.07 0.32
CA GLN A 86 8.40 -9.12 -0.70
C GLN A 86 7.78 -8.56 -1.99
N ILE A 87 8.46 -8.76 -3.12
CA ILE A 87 8.07 -8.24 -4.45
C ILE A 87 7.94 -9.41 -5.42
N PRO A 88 6.99 -9.41 -6.38
CA PRO A 88 6.94 -10.43 -7.41
C PRO A 88 8.26 -10.60 -8.15
N ALA A 89 8.68 -11.84 -8.33
CA ALA A 89 9.87 -12.21 -9.08
C ALA A 89 9.72 -11.80 -10.56
N GLY A 90 10.83 -11.41 -11.20
CA GLY A 90 10.85 -10.98 -12.60
C GLY A 90 10.29 -9.58 -12.89
N TRP A 91 9.74 -8.88 -11.90
CA TRP A 91 9.29 -7.50 -12.11
C TRP A 91 10.45 -6.52 -12.28
N THR A 92 10.27 -5.57 -13.18
CA THR A 92 11.26 -4.52 -13.48
C THR A 92 11.22 -3.43 -12.42
N SER A 93 12.38 -3.01 -11.93
CA SER A 93 12.49 -2.01 -10.86
C SER A 93 13.09 -0.70 -11.37
N SER A 94 12.55 0.42 -10.93
CA SER A 94 13.13 1.75 -11.13
C SER A 94 13.13 2.55 -9.84
N ARG A 95 14.14 3.41 -9.68
CA ARG A 95 14.27 4.26 -8.50
C ARG A 95 13.36 5.49 -8.62
N ILE A 96 12.72 5.84 -7.52
CA ILE A 96 12.00 7.10 -7.35
C ILE A 96 12.91 8.03 -6.56
N ASN A 97 13.23 9.19 -7.12
CA ASN A 97 14.03 10.21 -6.45
C ASN A 97 13.22 11.51 -6.36
N GLY A 98 13.21 12.11 -5.18
CA GLY A 98 12.64 13.43 -4.90
C GLY A 98 13.44 14.14 -3.81
N GLY A 99 13.24 15.43 -3.63
CA GLY A 99 14.05 16.23 -2.70
C GLY A 99 14.03 15.67 -1.26
N ASN A 100 12.83 15.46 -0.70
CA ASN A 100 12.63 14.95 0.66
C ASN A 100 12.00 13.54 0.69
N TYR A 101 11.93 12.87 -0.46
CA TYR A 101 11.38 11.52 -0.57
C TYR A 101 12.17 10.68 -1.55
N GLY A 102 12.14 9.37 -1.37
CA GLY A 102 12.83 8.43 -2.24
C GLY A 102 12.21 7.04 -2.12
N GLY A 103 12.44 6.20 -3.12
CA GLY A 103 11.79 4.89 -3.13
C GLY A 103 12.05 4.09 -4.40
N TRP A 104 11.17 3.12 -4.62
CA TRP A 104 11.26 2.15 -5.70
C TRP A 104 9.89 1.87 -6.29
N LYS A 105 9.85 1.76 -7.62
CA LYS A 105 8.69 1.30 -8.38
C LYS A 105 9.04 -0.03 -9.03
N PHE A 106 8.17 -1.02 -8.88
CA PHE A 106 8.25 -2.32 -9.52
C PHE A 106 7.06 -2.47 -10.46
N VAL A 107 7.31 -2.91 -11.70
CA VAL A 107 6.27 -3.05 -12.74
C VAL A 107 6.36 -4.44 -13.35
N ASN A 108 5.20 -5.07 -13.51
CA ASN A 108 5.10 -6.33 -14.24
C ASN A 108 5.47 -6.09 -15.72
N PRO A 109 6.50 -6.76 -16.27
CA PRO A 109 6.90 -6.58 -17.67
C PRO A 109 5.82 -7.02 -18.67
N GLN A 110 4.85 -7.85 -18.24
CA GLN A 110 3.75 -8.31 -19.08
C GLN A 110 2.51 -7.42 -19.00
N ASP A 111 2.38 -6.59 -17.96
CA ASP A 111 1.24 -5.70 -17.76
C ASP A 111 1.63 -4.47 -16.94
N ALA A 112 1.78 -3.32 -17.61
CA ALA A 112 2.17 -2.08 -16.97
C ALA A 112 1.13 -1.53 -15.96
N ASN A 113 -0.10 -2.07 -15.94
CA ASN A 113 -1.11 -1.72 -14.95
C ASN A 113 -0.87 -2.38 -13.60
N GLN A 114 0.00 -3.40 -13.54
CA GLN A 114 0.38 -4.09 -12.31
C GLN A 114 1.68 -3.53 -11.76
N GLN A 115 1.63 -2.97 -10.56
CA GLN A 115 2.79 -2.31 -9.97
C GLN A 115 2.81 -2.39 -8.44
N VAL A 116 4.02 -2.36 -7.88
CA VAL A 116 4.28 -2.17 -6.46
C VAL A 116 5.14 -0.92 -6.32
N VAL A 117 4.77 -0.01 -5.43
CA VAL A 117 5.51 1.23 -5.16
C VAL A 117 5.86 1.26 -3.68
N LEU A 118 7.12 1.52 -3.36
CA LEU A 118 7.61 1.74 -2.00
C LEU A 118 8.22 3.13 -1.94
N VAL A 119 7.85 3.94 -0.95
CA VAL A 119 8.40 5.29 -0.79
C VAL A 119 8.62 5.59 0.68
N LYS A 120 9.75 6.24 0.97
CA LYS A 120 10.04 6.94 2.22
C LYS A 120 9.94 8.43 1.97
N SER A 121 9.39 9.16 2.93
CA SER A 121 9.39 10.61 2.98
C SER A 121 9.88 11.09 4.34
N ALA A 122 10.77 12.08 4.33
CA ALA A 122 11.26 12.76 5.53
C ALA A 122 10.34 13.93 5.97
N CYS A 123 9.13 14.03 5.41
CA CYS A 123 8.21 15.12 5.73
C CYS A 123 7.48 14.89 7.06
N VAL A 124 8.09 15.38 8.15
CA VAL A 124 7.53 15.33 9.52
C VAL A 124 6.16 15.99 9.62
N GLY A 125 5.99 17.18 9.03
CA GLY A 125 4.73 17.92 9.08
C GLY A 125 3.60 17.31 8.25
N CYS A 126 3.91 16.50 7.23
CA CYS A 126 2.90 15.98 6.30
C CYS A 126 1.94 14.98 6.93
N TYR A 127 2.29 14.40 8.07
CA TYR A 127 1.45 13.45 8.79
C TYR A 127 0.95 13.98 10.13
N MET A 128 1.11 15.27 10.44
CA MET A 128 0.69 15.80 11.74
C MET A 128 -0.66 16.52 11.65
N VAL A 129 -1.58 16.20 12.54
CA VAL A 129 -2.84 16.92 12.77
C VAL A 129 -2.92 17.32 14.22
N ASN A 130 -3.08 18.62 14.50
CA ASN A 130 -3.15 19.16 15.86
C ASN A 130 -1.99 18.69 16.77
N GLY A 131 -0.77 18.63 16.20
CA GLY A 131 0.44 18.21 16.92
C GLY A 131 0.52 16.70 17.21
N LYS A 132 -0.38 15.88 16.65
CA LYS A 132 -0.37 14.42 16.80
C LYS A 132 -0.15 13.74 15.45
N PRO A 133 0.59 12.61 15.41
CA PRO A 133 0.67 11.80 14.19
C PRO A 133 -0.70 11.32 13.73
N ASP A 134 -0.98 11.51 12.45
CA ASP A 134 -2.12 11.03 11.70
C ASP A 134 -1.63 10.48 10.34
N PRO A 135 -1.45 9.16 10.20
CA PRO A 135 -0.99 8.51 8.97
C PRO A 135 -2.01 8.58 7.84
N LYS A 136 -3.21 9.17 8.04
CA LYS A 136 -4.17 9.42 6.96
C LYS A 136 -3.81 10.62 6.10
N GLN A 137 -3.20 11.65 6.69
CA GLN A 137 -2.82 12.88 5.97
C GLN A 137 -1.85 12.64 4.80
N PRO A 138 -0.79 11.83 4.94
CA PRO A 138 0.21 11.65 3.87
C PRO A 138 -0.18 10.55 2.86
N ILE A 139 -1.40 10.00 2.91
CA ILE A 139 -1.83 9.02 1.91
C ILE A 139 -1.80 9.70 0.52
N PRO A 140 -1.03 9.18 -0.45
CA PRO A 140 -0.82 9.88 -1.72
C PRO A 140 -2.03 9.84 -2.68
N GLU A 141 -3.10 9.13 -2.31
CA GLU A 141 -4.27 8.90 -3.15
C GLU A 141 -5.45 9.76 -2.68
N GLN A 142 -5.92 10.65 -3.55
CA GLN A 142 -7.01 11.57 -3.25
C GLN A 142 -8.36 10.88 -2.95
N ASN A 143 -8.58 9.70 -3.56
CA ASN A 143 -9.82 8.93 -3.44
C ASN A 143 -9.61 7.63 -2.63
N ALA A 144 -8.73 7.67 -1.63
CA ALA A 144 -8.51 6.51 -0.76
C ALA A 144 -9.79 6.17 0.03
N THR A 145 -10.15 4.90 0.06
CA THR A 145 -11.31 4.36 0.78
C THR A 145 -10.88 3.25 1.73
N GLY A 146 -11.81 2.77 2.57
CA GLY A 146 -11.55 1.64 3.47
C GLY A 146 -10.40 1.89 4.46
N ILE A 147 -10.18 3.15 4.85
CA ILE A 147 -9.03 3.52 5.66
C ILE A 147 -9.17 2.97 7.08
N THR A 148 -8.23 2.14 7.50
CA THR A 148 -8.16 1.62 8.87
C THR A 148 -6.82 1.96 9.52
N LEU A 149 -6.85 2.23 10.83
CA LEU A 149 -5.65 2.56 11.61
C LEU A 149 -5.25 1.39 12.52
N THR A 150 -3.96 1.12 12.59
CA THR A 150 -3.36 0.10 13.47
C THR A 150 -2.13 0.66 14.18
N ASN A 151 -1.50 -0.13 15.04
CA ASN A 151 -0.27 0.23 15.77
C ASN A 151 -0.40 1.57 16.51
N GLN A 152 -1.42 1.69 17.37
CA GLN A 152 -1.71 2.91 18.14
C GLN A 152 -1.96 4.15 17.25
N GLY A 153 -2.38 3.94 16.00
CA GLY A 153 -2.64 5.02 15.05
C GLY A 153 -1.42 5.49 14.28
N LEU A 154 -0.31 4.74 14.28
CA LEU A 154 0.89 5.06 13.49
C LEU A 154 0.91 4.42 12.10
N THR A 155 0.04 3.42 11.87
CA THR A 155 -0.09 2.76 10.58
C THR A 155 -1.50 2.94 10.03
N ALA A 156 -1.62 3.32 8.77
CA ALA A 156 -2.87 3.32 8.01
C ALA A 156 -2.83 2.26 6.91
N THR A 157 -3.92 1.50 6.74
CA THR A 157 -4.15 0.73 5.51
C THR A 157 -5.32 1.34 4.75
N TYR A 158 -5.32 1.22 3.43
CA TYR A 158 -6.33 1.85 2.58
C TYR A 158 -6.47 1.13 1.23
N GLN A 159 -7.58 1.38 0.55
CA GLN A 159 -7.83 0.98 -0.82
C GLN A 159 -7.92 2.21 -1.71
N PHE A 160 -7.64 2.06 -2.99
CA PHE A 160 -7.76 3.14 -3.96
C PHE A 160 -8.00 2.61 -5.37
N THR A 161 -8.50 3.47 -6.24
CA THR A 161 -8.55 3.23 -7.69
C THR A 161 -7.71 4.29 -8.37
N LYS A 162 -7.07 3.93 -9.48
CA LYS A 162 -6.26 4.86 -10.26
C LYS A 162 -6.91 5.09 -11.61
N GLN A 163 -7.10 6.36 -11.98
CA GLN A 163 -7.69 6.70 -13.27
C GLN A 163 -6.92 6.06 -14.42
N GLY A 164 -7.65 5.39 -15.33
CA GLY A 164 -7.06 4.70 -16.48
C GLY A 164 -6.39 3.36 -16.15
N ASN A 165 -6.46 2.89 -14.89
CA ASN A 165 -5.96 1.58 -14.50
C ASN A 165 -7.14 0.70 -14.03
N PRO A 166 -7.33 -0.51 -14.60
CA PRO A 166 -8.43 -1.40 -14.24
C PRO A 166 -8.22 -2.13 -12.91
N ASN A 167 -7.00 -2.12 -12.37
CA ASN A 167 -6.64 -2.86 -11.17
C ASN A 167 -7.06 -2.11 -9.91
N THR A 168 -7.31 -2.88 -8.85
CA THR A 168 -7.57 -2.31 -7.53
C THR A 168 -6.25 -2.01 -6.85
N GLY A 169 -6.19 -0.87 -6.18
CA GLY A 169 -5.04 -0.45 -5.38
C GLY A 169 -5.27 -0.76 -3.91
N TRP A 170 -4.25 -1.28 -3.24
CA TRP A 170 -4.18 -1.39 -1.79
C TRP A 170 -2.91 -0.75 -1.29
N GLY A 171 -2.96 -0.06 -0.16
CA GLY A 171 -1.84 0.64 0.41
C GLY A 171 -1.71 0.45 1.90
N LEU A 172 -0.48 0.59 2.37
CA LEU A 172 -0.12 0.63 3.78
C LEU A 172 0.88 1.77 3.96
N LEU A 173 0.63 2.64 4.94
CA LEU A 173 1.49 3.74 5.32
C LEU A 173 1.84 3.62 6.80
N THR A 174 3.11 3.78 7.13
CA THR A 174 3.62 3.74 8.50
C THR A 174 4.41 5.02 8.79
N VAL A 175 4.04 5.70 9.87
CA VAL A 175 4.80 6.82 10.42
C VAL A 175 5.88 6.28 11.36
N THR A 176 7.09 6.84 11.27
CA THR A 176 8.18 6.48 12.16
C THR A 176 7.87 6.87 13.60
N SER A 177 8.21 6.02 14.58
CA SER A 177 7.98 6.30 16.00
C SER A 177 8.76 7.51 16.53
N ASN A 178 9.92 7.82 15.95
CA ASN A 178 10.73 9.00 16.27
C ASN A 178 10.26 10.28 15.54
N ALA A 179 9.12 10.21 14.84
CA ALA A 179 8.58 11.30 14.04
C ALA A 179 9.58 11.87 13.00
N SER A 180 10.50 11.06 12.46
CA SER A 180 11.44 11.48 11.41
C SER A 180 10.84 11.45 10.00
N GLY A 181 9.70 10.79 9.81
CA GLY A 181 9.06 10.67 8.50
C GLY A 181 7.97 9.62 8.44
N TYR A 182 7.65 9.21 7.23
CA TYR A 182 6.76 8.08 6.95
C TYR A 182 7.28 7.26 5.78
N GLY A 183 6.85 6.00 5.73
CA GLY A 183 7.05 5.11 4.61
C GLY A 183 5.71 4.54 4.17
N TYR A 184 5.52 4.32 2.89
CA TYR A 184 4.36 3.61 2.38
C TYR A 184 4.73 2.58 1.33
N ILE A 185 3.84 1.61 1.20
CA ILE A 185 3.78 0.67 0.08
C ILE A 185 2.40 0.75 -0.55
N GLN A 186 2.35 0.69 -1.88
CA GLN A 186 1.13 0.57 -2.66
C GLN A 186 1.26 -0.58 -3.64
N VAL A 187 0.20 -1.36 -3.78
CA VAL A 187 0.11 -2.50 -4.68
C VAL A 187 -1.11 -2.31 -5.56
N LEU A 188 -0.90 -2.32 -6.88
CA LEU A 188 -1.95 -2.36 -7.90
C LEU A 188 -1.89 -3.72 -8.58
N LEU A 189 -2.93 -4.53 -8.35
CA LEU A 189 -3.09 -5.88 -8.92
C LEU A 189 -4.56 -6.14 -9.28
N PRO A 190 -4.86 -7.10 -10.16
CA PRO A 190 -6.23 -7.55 -10.38
C PRO A 190 -6.89 -7.95 -9.06
N ALA A 191 -8.20 -7.73 -8.94
CA ALA A 191 -8.94 -8.08 -7.72
C ALA A 191 -8.85 -9.57 -7.37
N SER A 192 -8.62 -10.45 -8.36
CA SER A 192 -8.36 -11.88 -8.17
C SER A 192 -7.11 -12.17 -7.34
N ASP A 193 -6.15 -11.24 -7.30
CA ASP A 193 -4.83 -11.42 -6.72
C ASP A 193 -4.72 -10.75 -5.33
N LEU A 194 -5.85 -10.53 -4.67
CA LEU A 194 -5.93 -9.92 -3.33
C LEU A 194 -5.00 -10.60 -2.32
N ALA A 195 -4.90 -11.94 -2.35
CA ALA A 195 -4.03 -12.68 -1.44
C ALA A 195 -2.54 -12.33 -1.65
N VAL A 196 -2.12 -12.15 -2.91
CA VAL A 196 -0.75 -11.73 -3.26
C VAL A 196 -0.52 -10.29 -2.80
N ALA A 197 -1.48 -9.39 -3.03
CA ALA A 197 -1.41 -8.02 -2.57
C ALA A 197 -1.26 -7.93 -1.04
N GLN A 198 -2.04 -8.72 -0.29
CA GLN A 198 -1.97 -8.77 1.17
C GLN A 198 -0.62 -9.31 1.68
N GLN A 199 -0.05 -10.33 1.03
CA GLN A 199 1.29 -10.83 1.36
C GLN A 199 2.36 -9.75 1.17
N ILE A 200 2.32 -9.04 0.04
CA ILE A 200 3.24 -7.93 -0.24
C ILE A 200 3.09 -6.84 0.82
N LEU A 201 1.87 -6.40 1.13
CA LEU A 201 1.61 -5.37 2.15
C LEU A 201 2.07 -5.80 3.54
N THR A 202 1.80 -7.04 3.95
CA THR A 202 2.16 -7.55 5.29
C THR A 202 3.67 -7.71 5.44
N SER A 203 4.37 -7.98 4.34
CA SER A 203 5.83 -8.07 4.32
C SER A 203 6.55 -6.72 4.36
N PHE A 204 5.81 -5.61 4.21
CA PHE A 204 6.40 -4.29 4.20
C PHE A 204 6.99 -3.93 5.57
N HIS A 205 8.26 -3.56 5.54
CA HIS A 205 8.99 -3.08 6.68
C HIS A 205 9.65 -1.75 6.35
N PHE A 206 9.53 -0.82 7.28
CA PHE A 206 10.16 0.48 7.18
C PHE A 206 10.93 0.76 8.47
N SER A 207 12.26 0.62 8.39
CA SER A 207 13.18 1.02 9.47
C SER A 207 13.76 2.40 9.18
N SER A 208 13.52 3.34 10.09
CA SER A 208 14.17 4.66 10.11
C SER A 208 15.28 4.71 11.15
#